data_AF-T0HPI2-F1
#
_entry.id   AF-T0HPI2-F1
#
_cell.length_a   1.000
_cell.length_b   1.000
_cell.length_c   1.000
_cell.angle_alpha   90.00
_cell.angle_beta   90.00
_cell.angle_gamma   90.00
#
_symmetry.space_group_name_H-M   'P 1'
#
loop_
_entity.id
_entity.type
_entity.pdbx_description
1 polymer ?
#
loop_
_entity_poly.entity_id
_entity_poly.type
_entity_poly.pdbx_seq_one_letter_code
_entity_poly.pdbx_strand_id
1 'polypeptide(L)'
;MADFCSAVDTSPLGYVHILVTSVIERTPVYALQIVGRFGWNAILLPLLAYPLAALMLAAGVATGTGARFGLGQRAWWLAVALGVALLIETAMYLTGTPLGADYIQGTQGRYFLPVLPLVLIALSPARAIAGAQRLFVWTAIPLSLIAAASAFDSFWVHGFITSDGMPPHGSVVRALLLPSPRW
;
A
#
# COMPACT_ATOMS: atom_id res chain seq x y z
N MET A 1 0.15 13.54 -25.46
CA MET A 1 1.40 12.76 -25.57
C MET A 1 2.57 13.63 -26.05
N ALA A 2 2.46 14.33 -27.19
CA ALA A 2 3.52 15.19 -27.73
C ALA A 2 3.96 16.33 -26.78
N ASP A 3 3.02 16.96 -26.07
CA ASP A 3 3.32 18.05 -25.12
C ASP A 3 4.00 17.59 -23.81
N PHE A 4 3.93 16.31 -23.47
CA PHE A 4 4.57 15.77 -22.27
C PHE A 4 6.04 15.41 -22.50
N CYS A 5 6.36 14.84 -23.66
CA CYS A 5 7.76 14.64 -24.07
C CYS A 5 8.49 15.98 -24.17
N SER A 6 7.85 17.01 -24.73
CA SER A 6 8.44 18.34 -24.77
C SER A 6 8.58 18.97 -23.38
N ALA A 7 7.64 18.77 -22.44
CA ALA A 7 7.76 19.27 -21.06
C ALA A 7 8.94 18.64 -20.28
N VAL A 8 9.17 17.32 -20.43
CA VAL A 8 10.34 16.64 -19.85
C VAL A 8 11.64 17.18 -20.45
N ASP A 9 11.66 17.43 -21.77
CA ASP A 9 12.82 18.00 -22.46
C ASP A 9 13.06 19.49 -22.13
N THR A 10 12.01 20.23 -21.71
CA THR A 10 12.11 21.68 -21.44
C THR A 10 12.52 21.98 -19.99
N SER A 11 12.27 21.08 -19.03
CA SER A 11 12.78 21.23 -17.66
C SER A 11 12.92 19.88 -16.90
N PRO A 12 13.99 19.11 -17.15
CA PRO A 12 14.23 17.84 -16.46
C PRO A 12 14.29 17.98 -14.93
N LEU A 13 14.70 19.15 -14.43
CA LEU A 13 14.69 19.48 -12.99
C LEU A 13 13.26 19.59 -12.42
N GLY A 14 12.29 20.06 -13.19
CA GLY A 14 10.89 20.15 -12.77
C GLY A 14 10.25 18.78 -12.59
N TYR A 15 10.54 17.85 -13.51
CA TYR A 15 10.11 16.45 -13.39
C TYR A 15 10.68 15.79 -12.12
N VAL A 16 11.99 15.93 -11.86
CA VAL A 16 12.62 15.37 -10.67
C VAL A 16 12.01 15.94 -9.39
N HIS A 17 11.70 17.24 -9.36
CA HIS A 17 11.05 17.87 -8.22
C HIS A 17 9.65 17.28 -7.97
N ILE A 18 8.80 17.18 -8.99
CA ILE A 18 7.45 16.60 -8.88
C ILE A 18 7.53 15.13 -8.43
N LEU A 19 8.48 14.36 -8.97
CA LEU A 19 8.68 12.97 -8.59
C LEU A 19 9.07 12.83 -7.11
N VAL A 20 10.03 13.63 -6.64
CA VAL A 20 10.48 13.61 -5.24
C VAL A 20 9.35 14.05 -4.30
N THR A 21 8.67 15.15 -4.61
CA THR A 21 7.53 15.64 -3.83
C THR A 21 6.42 14.60 -3.76
N SER A 22 6.08 13.98 -4.90
CA SER A 22 5.07 12.91 -4.96
C SER A 22 5.46 11.70 -4.10
N VAL A 23 6.72 11.26 -4.17
CA VAL A 23 7.19 10.14 -3.34
C VAL A 23 7.08 10.50 -1.85
N ILE A 24 7.54 11.68 -1.44
CA ILE A 24 7.52 12.08 -0.02
C ILE A 24 6.08 12.19 0.50
N GLU A 25 5.21 12.88 -0.23
CA GLU A 25 3.85 13.17 0.23
C GLU A 25 2.92 11.94 0.14
N ARG A 26 3.13 11.06 -0.85
CA ARG A 26 2.18 9.99 -1.15
C ARG A 26 2.61 8.62 -0.63
N THR A 27 3.87 8.43 -0.25
CA THR A 27 4.34 7.17 0.38
C THR A 27 3.48 6.73 1.58
N PRO A 28 3.10 7.60 2.54
CA PRO A 28 2.23 7.21 3.65
C PRO A 28 0.87 6.69 3.17
N VAL A 29 0.32 7.34 2.15
CA VAL A 29 -0.96 6.95 1.55
C VAL A 29 -0.85 5.60 0.85
N TYR A 30 0.24 5.34 0.12
CA TYR A 30 0.47 4.06 -0.54
C TYR A 30 0.62 2.91 0.47
N ALA A 31 1.32 3.16 1.58
CA ALA A 31 1.47 2.18 2.66
C ALA A 31 0.11 1.80 3.28
N LEU A 32 -0.76 2.78 3.54
CA LEU A 32 -2.12 2.52 4.01
C LEU A 32 -2.94 1.74 2.97
N GLN A 33 -2.79 2.08 1.69
CA GLN A 33 -3.51 1.42 0.60
C GLN A 33 -3.09 -0.04 0.37
N ILE A 34 -1.83 -0.38 0.61
CA ILE A 34 -1.33 -1.76 0.58
C ILE A 34 -2.07 -2.65 1.59
N VAL A 35 -2.41 -2.09 2.75
CA VAL A 35 -3.04 -2.83 3.85
C VAL A 35 -4.55 -2.85 3.73
N GLY A 36 -5.15 -1.68 3.53
CA GLY A 36 -6.52 -1.46 3.97
C GLY A 36 -7.44 -0.87 2.93
N ARG A 37 -7.02 -0.69 1.68
CA ARG A 37 -7.85 -0.05 0.65
C ARG A 37 -8.01 -0.95 -0.57
N PHE A 38 -9.04 -1.78 -0.56
CA PHE A 38 -9.31 -2.77 -1.62
C PHE A 38 -10.39 -2.30 -2.60
N GLY A 39 -10.48 -3.00 -3.74
CA GLY A 39 -11.43 -2.69 -4.82
C GLY A 39 -11.14 -1.37 -5.53
N TRP A 40 -12.17 -0.63 -5.91
CA TRP A 40 -12.06 0.74 -6.41
C TRP A 40 -11.96 1.75 -5.25
N ASN A 41 -11.05 1.50 -4.30
CA ASN A 41 -10.93 2.26 -3.06
C ASN A 41 -12.18 2.26 -2.14
N ALA A 42 -13.14 1.36 -2.39
CA ALA A 42 -14.43 1.32 -1.71
C ALA A 42 -14.42 0.47 -0.43
N ILE A 43 -13.48 -0.48 -0.31
CA ILE A 43 -13.39 -1.38 0.84
C ILE A 43 -12.25 -0.89 1.71
N LEU A 44 -12.60 -0.19 2.80
CA LEU A 44 -11.65 0.28 3.80
C LEU A 44 -11.68 -0.63 5.03
N LEU A 45 -10.52 -1.18 5.37
CA LEU A 45 -10.37 -1.92 6.63
C LEU A 45 -10.51 -0.98 7.84
N PRO A 46 -11.02 -1.49 8.97
CA PRO A 46 -11.10 -0.73 10.23
C PRO A 46 -9.73 -0.23 10.68
N LEU A 47 -9.69 0.87 11.44
CA LEU A 47 -8.43 1.52 11.84
C LEU A 47 -7.46 0.59 12.59
N LEU A 48 -7.97 -0.43 13.28
CA LEU A 48 -7.16 -1.44 13.97
C LEU A 48 -6.38 -2.35 13.01
N ALA A 49 -6.83 -2.50 11.77
CA ALA A 49 -6.17 -3.36 10.79
C ALA A 49 -4.79 -2.85 10.38
N TYR A 50 -4.57 -1.53 10.37
CA TYR A 50 -3.30 -0.91 9.97
C TYR A 50 -2.13 -1.24 10.92
N PRO A 51 -2.22 -1.00 12.24
CA PRO A 51 -1.16 -1.41 13.16
C PRO A 51 -1.02 -2.93 13.23
N LEU A 52 -2.12 -3.69 13.09
CA LEU A 52 -2.08 -5.15 13.07
C LEU A 52 -1.32 -5.69 11.85
N ALA A 53 -1.55 -5.12 10.67
CA ALA A 53 -0.82 -5.46 9.46
C ALA A 53 0.65 -5.05 9.52
N ALA A 54 0.96 -3.88 10.09
CA ALA A 54 2.34 -3.47 10.31
C ALA A 54 3.08 -4.46 11.22
N LEU A 55 2.42 -4.91 12.31
CA LEU A 55 2.97 -5.91 13.21
C LEU A 55 3.13 -7.27 12.53
N MET A 56 2.18 -7.68 11.69
CA MET A 56 2.25 -8.90 10.88
C MET A 56 3.45 -8.84 9.92
N LEU A 57 3.63 -7.74 9.18
CA LEU A 57 4.75 -7.57 8.25
C LEU A 57 6.09 -7.58 9.00
N ALA A 58 6.19 -6.88 10.11
CA ALA A 58 7.39 -6.89 10.95
C ALA A 58 7.72 -8.29 11.50
N ALA A 59 6.70 -9.03 11.96
CA ALA A 59 6.85 -10.41 12.42
C ALA A 59 7.22 -11.37 11.27
N GLY A 60 6.68 -11.15 10.07
CA GLY A 60 7.03 -11.88 8.86
C GLY A 60 8.51 -11.69 8.49
N VAL A 61 8.98 -10.44 8.48
CA VAL A 61 10.41 -10.13 8.31
C VAL A 61 11.24 -10.83 9.39
N ALA A 62 10.85 -10.71 10.65
CA ALA A 62 11.56 -11.31 11.78
C ALA A 62 11.56 -12.86 11.78
N THR A 63 10.68 -13.51 11.01
CA THR A 63 10.71 -14.97 10.81
C THR A 63 11.97 -15.40 10.03
N GLY A 64 12.59 -14.46 9.32
CA GLY A 64 13.83 -14.69 8.60
C GLY A 64 13.64 -15.54 7.36
N THR A 65 14.67 -15.57 6.53
CA THR A 65 14.60 -16.24 5.21
C THR A 65 15.06 -17.69 5.23
N GLY A 66 15.70 -18.13 6.33
CA GLY A 66 16.37 -19.43 6.42
C GLY A 66 17.65 -19.53 5.56
N ALA A 67 17.91 -18.54 4.71
CA ALA A 67 19.08 -18.47 3.84
C ALA A 67 19.95 -17.25 4.18
N ARG A 68 21.25 -17.33 3.88
CA ARG A 68 22.16 -16.19 4.01
C ARG A 68 22.28 -15.50 2.66
N PHE A 69 21.74 -14.29 2.56
CA PHE A 69 21.90 -13.42 1.40
C PHE A 69 22.98 -12.36 1.65
N GLY A 70 23.85 -12.18 0.66
CA GLY A 70 24.90 -11.15 0.71
C GLY A 70 24.32 -9.74 0.61
N LEU A 71 25.09 -8.74 1.06
CA LEU A 71 24.66 -7.34 1.01
C LEU A 71 24.37 -6.88 -0.43
N GLY A 72 25.14 -7.35 -1.41
CA GLY A 72 24.92 -7.04 -2.83
C GLY A 72 23.59 -7.58 -3.38
N GLN A 73 23.18 -8.78 -2.99
CA GLN A 73 21.88 -9.34 -3.40
C GLN A 73 20.71 -8.56 -2.79
N ARG A 74 20.82 -8.21 -1.51
CA ARG A 74 19.83 -7.38 -0.81
C ARG A 74 19.72 -6.00 -1.47
N ALA A 75 20.86 -5.35 -1.72
CA ALA A 75 20.92 -4.07 -2.41
C ALA A 75 20.33 -4.15 -3.83
N TRP A 76 20.59 -5.24 -4.56
CA TRP A 76 20.00 -5.47 -5.88
C TRP A 76 18.48 -5.59 -5.82
N TRP A 77 17.91 -6.35 -4.89
CA TRP A 77 16.46 -6.44 -4.73
C TRP A 77 15.82 -5.10 -4.36
N LEU A 78 16.46 -4.32 -3.50
CA LEU A 78 16.01 -2.97 -3.17
C LEU A 78 16.11 -2.03 -4.38
N ALA A 79 17.16 -2.13 -5.18
CA ALA A 79 17.31 -1.37 -6.42
C ALA A 79 16.24 -1.72 -7.45
N VAL A 80 15.92 -3.02 -7.61
CA VAL A 80 14.83 -3.48 -8.48
C VAL A 80 13.48 -2.95 -7.98
N ALA A 81 13.19 -3.07 -6.68
CA ALA A 81 11.95 -2.56 -6.11
C ALA A 81 11.82 -1.04 -6.29
N LEU A 82 12.89 -0.29 -6.07
CA LEU A 82 12.95 1.15 -6.29
C LEU A 82 12.77 1.50 -7.78
N GLY A 83 13.46 0.80 -8.67
CA GLY A 83 13.35 1.02 -10.12
C GLY A 83 11.93 0.80 -10.63
N VAL A 84 11.26 -0.28 -10.19
CA VAL A 84 9.86 -0.52 -10.52
C VAL A 84 8.94 0.56 -9.95
N ALA A 85 9.18 1.00 -8.71
CA ALA A 85 8.39 2.08 -8.10
C ALA A 85 8.51 3.39 -8.91
N LEU A 86 9.73 3.76 -9.33
CA LEU A 86 9.96 4.92 -10.17
C LEU A 86 9.30 4.78 -11.55
N LEU A 87 9.35 3.59 -12.16
CA LEU A 87 8.68 3.33 -13.45
C LEU A 87 7.16 3.44 -13.33
N ILE A 88 6.56 2.99 -12.23
CA ILE A 88 5.13 3.13 -11.96
C ILE A 88 4.77 4.62 -11.84
N GLU A 89 5.50 5.39 -11.03
CA GLU A 89 5.28 6.83 -10.90
C GLU A 89 5.46 7.55 -12.24
N THR A 90 6.50 7.21 -12.99
CA THR A 90 6.74 7.76 -14.34
C THR A 90 5.57 7.46 -15.28
N ALA A 91 5.07 6.22 -15.28
CA ALA A 91 3.92 5.85 -16.09
C ALA A 91 2.67 6.66 -15.69
N MET A 92 2.40 6.79 -14.39
CA MET A 92 1.27 7.57 -13.89
C MET A 92 1.40 9.07 -14.16
N TYR A 93 2.61 9.61 -14.16
CA TYR A 93 2.89 10.98 -14.58
C TYR A 93 2.52 11.18 -16.06
N LEU A 94 2.93 10.25 -16.93
CA LEU A 94 2.69 10.33 -18.37
C LEU A 94 1.23 10.09 -18.77
N THR A 95 0.49 9.25 -18.04
CA THR A 95 -0.85 8.82 -18.45
C THR A 95 -1.98 9.40 -17.62
N GLY A 96 -1.71 9.81 -16.37
CA GLY A 96 -2.76 10.07 -15.36
C GLY A 96 -2.68 11.41 -14.66
N THR A 97 -1.65 12.22 -14.94
CA THR A 97 -1.44 13.50 -14.24
C THR A 97 -1.71 14.68 -15.16
N PRO A 98 -2.64 15.60 -14.84
CA PRO A 98 -2.84 16.83 -15.60
C PRO A 98 -1.57 17.69 -15.63
N LEU A 99 -1.36 18.43 -16.74
CA LEU A 99 -0.26 19.39 -16.83
C LEU A 99 -0.44 20.47 -15.74
N GLY A 100 0.60 20.70 -14.93
CA GLY A 100 0.59 21.68 -13.83
C GLY A 100 0.15 21.16 -12.46
N ALA A 101 0.00 19.85 -12.28
CA ALA A 101 -0.25 19.27 -10.95
C ALA A 101 1.01 19.27 -10.06
N ASP A 102 0.84 19.53 -8.77
CA ASP A 102 1.93 19.56 -7.77
C ASP A 102 2.51 18.17 -7.44
N TYR A 103 1.77 17.10 -7.75
CA TYR A 103 2.16 15.71 -7.52
C TYR A 103 1.52 14.76 -8.55
N ILE A 104 2.07 13.55 -8.67
CA ILE A 104 1.60 12.52 -9.61
C ILE A 104 0.27 11.96 -9.13
N GLN A 105 -0.77 12.00 -9.95
CA GLN A 105 -2.11 11.55 -9.58
C GLN A 105 -2.41 10.11 -10.04
N GLY A 106 -3.38 9.46 -9.41
CA GLY A 106 -3.87 8.12 -9.80
C GLY A 106 -3.00 6.93 -9.36
N THR A 107 -1.79 7.13 -8.82
CA THR A 107 -0.98 6.05 -8.25
C THR A 107 -1.68 5.43 -7.04
N GLN A 108 -1.69 4.10 -6.96
CA GLN A 108 -2.32 3.35 -5.88
C GLN A 108 -1.34 2.36 -5.23
N GLY A 109 -1.45 2.18 -3.91
CA GLY A 109 -0.59 1.28 -3.13
C GLY A 109 -0.51 -0.15 -3.69
N ARG A 110 -1.60 -0.64 -4.30
CA ARG A 110 -1.67 -1.95 -4.95
C ARG A 110 -0.67 -2.16 -6.08
N TYR A 111 -0.21 -1.08 -6.74
CA TYR A 111 0.79 -1.18 -7.80
C TYR A 111 2.16 -1.61 -7.27
N PHE A 112 2.42 -1.41 -5.97
CA PHE A 112 3.67 -1.79 -5.31
C PHE A 112 3.60 -3.18 -4.65
N LEU A 113 2.43 -3.82 -4.57
CA LEU A 113 2.28 -5.17 -3.98
C LEU A 113 3.19 -6.22 -4.65
N PRO A 114 3.38 -6.26 -5.98
CA PRO A 114 4.26 -7.24 -6.62
C PRO A 114 5.73 -7.12 -6.20
N VAL A 115 6.20 -5.93 -5.81
CA VAL A 115 7.60 -5.69 -5.41
C VAL A 115 7.81 -5.72 -3.89
N LEU A 116 6.73 -5.68 -3.11
CA LEU A 116 6.79 -5.76 -1.65
C LEU A 116 7.57 -6.99 -1.14
N PRO A 117 7.42 -8.21 -1.70
CA PRO A 117 8.21 -9.37 -1.25
C PRO A 117 9.72 -9.17 -1.38
N LEU A 118 10.19 -8.47 -2.42
CA LEU A 118 11.61 -8.19 -2.60
C LEU A 118 12.15 -7.32 -1.46
N VAL A 119 11.38 -6.30 -1.06
CA VAL A 119 11.72 -5.42 0.07
C VAL A 119 11.72 -6.22 1.37
N LEU A 120 10.67 -7.01 1.63
CA LEU A 120 10.56 -7.81 2.85
C LEU A 120 11.70 -8.83 2.98
N ILE A 121 12.04 -9.54 1.90
CA ILE A 121 13.15 -10.50 1.88
C ILE A 121 14.50 -9.80 2.07
N ALA A 122 14.71 -8.64 1.44
CA ALA A 122 15.94 -7.87 1.60
C ALA A 122 16.19 -7.41 3.05
N LEU A 123 15.12 -7.08 3.79
CA LEU A 123 15.16 -6.68 5.20
C LEU A 123 15.21 -7.86 6.17
N SER A 124 14.80 -9.05 5.73
CA SER A 124 14.70 -10.22 6.61
C SER A 124 16.08 -10.74 7.05
N PRO A 125 16.29 -11.06 8.34
CA PRO A 125 17.50 -11.71 8.82
C PRO A 125 17.62 -13.14 8.26
N ALA A 126 18.83 -13.70 8.30
CA ALA A 126 19.05 -15.09 7.89
C ALA A 126 18.45 -16.10 8.87
N ARG A 127 18.42 -15.78 10.16
CA ARG A 127 17.85 -16.61 11.22
C ARG A 127 16.60 -15.95 11.79
N ALA A 128 15.60 -16.78 12.09
CA ALA A 128 14.37 -16.34 12.75
C ALA A 128 14.66 -15.78 14.15
N ILE A 129 13.96 -14.72 14.51
CA ILE A 129 13.89 -14.24 15.90
C ILE A 129 12.90 -15.14 16.66
N ALA A 130 13.26 -15.50 17.89
CA ALA A 130 12.41 -16.35 18.73
C ALA A 130 11.02 -15.74 18.91
N GLY A 131 9.97 -16.53 18.66
CA GLY A 131 8.58 -16.09 18.77
C GLY A 131 8.04 -15.30 17.57
N ALA A 132 8.87 -14.89 16.61
CA ALA A 132 8.42 -14.13 15.43
C ALA A 132 7.35 -14.88 14.62
N GLN A 133 7.56 -16.18 14.39
CA GLN A 133 6.59 -17.01 13.66
C GLN A 133 5.24 -17.10 14.40
N ARG A 134 5.25 -17.19 15.74
CA ARG A 134 4.01 -17.19 16.54
C ARG A 134 3.32 -15.85 16.40
N LEU A 135 4.05 -14.75 16.56
CA LEU A 135 3.50 -13.39 16.42
C LEU A 135 2.92 -13.15 15.02
N PHE A 136 3.59 -13.64 13.97
CA PHE A 136 3.10 -13.59 12.60
C PHE A 136 1.74 -14.30 12.48
N VAL A 137 1.62 -15.53 12.98
CA VAL A 137 0.35 -16.27 12.95
C VAL A 137 -0.73 -15.56 13.78
N TRP A 138 -0.40 -15.11 15.00
CA TRP A 138 -1.34 -14.40 15.89
C TRP A 138 -1.85 -13.08 15.34
N THR A 139 -1.11 -12.45 14.43
CA THR A 139 -1.54 -11.20 13.77
C THR A 139 -2.21 -11.45 12.43
N ALA A 140 -1.73 -12.45 11.67
CA ALA A 140 -2.29 -12.81 10.36
C ALA A 140 -3.72 -13.36 10.45
N ILE A 141 -4.02 -14.19 11.47
CA ILE A 141 -5.36 -14.76 11.66
C ILE A 141 -6.42 -13.66 11.87
N PRO A 142 -6.32 -12.78 12.90
CA PRO A 142 -7.32 -11.74 13.11
C PRO A 142 -7.37 -10.75 11.95
N LEU A 143 -6.23 -10.42 11.31
CA LEU A 143 -6.23 -9.55 10.13
C LEU A 143 -7.02 -10.18 8.96
N SER A 144 -6.86 -11.47 8.73
CA SER A 144 -7.59 -12.21 7.69
C SER A 144 -9.09 -12.26 7.98
N LEU A 145 -9.47 -12.45 9.26
CA LEU A 145 -10.87 -12.42 9.69
C LEU A 145 -11.48 -11.02 9.53
N ILE A 146 -10.74 -9.96 9.91
CA ILE A 146 -11.15 -8.58 9.70
C ILE A 146 -11.37 -8.31 8.21
N ALA A 147 -10.41 -8.70 7.36
CA ALA A 147 -10.52 -8.51 5.91
C ALA A 147 -11.71 -9.27 5.31
N ALA A 148 -11.94 -10.52 5.73
CA ALA A 148 -13.09 -11.31 5.29
C ALA A 148 -14.42 -10.68 5.74
N ALA A 149 -14.50 -10.21 6.99
CA ALA A 149 -15.68 -9.52 7.49
C ALA A 149 -15.94 -8.20 6.75
N SER A 150 -14.89 -7.41 6.49
CA SER A 150 -15.00 -6.16 5.70
C SER A 150 -15.44 -6.42 4.27
N ALA A 151 -14.92 -7.47 3.63
CA ALA A 151 -15.32 -7.87 2.29
C ALA A 151 -16.78 -8.35 2.25
N PHE A 152 -17.19 -9.14 3.24
CA PHE A 152 -18.57 -9.62 3.37
C PHE A 152 -19.56 -8.48 3.61
N ASP A 153 -19.25 -7.56 4.54
CA ASP A 153 -20.04 -6.36 4.80
C ASP A 153 -20.16 -5.49 3.56
N SER A 154 -19.05 -5.26 2.85
CA SER A 154 -19.04 -4.51 1.59
C SER A 154 -19.93 -5.19 0.53
N PHE A 155 -19.84 -6.50 0.36
CA PHE A 155 -20.65 -7.23 -0.62
C PHE A 155 -22.14 -7.25 -0.25
N TRP A 156 -22.48 -7.49 1.02
CA TRP A 156 -23.86 -7.69 1.45
C TRP A 156 -24.61 -6.38 1.69
N VAL A 157 -23.98 -5.43 2.38
CA VAL A 157 -24.58 -4.13 2.69
C VAL A 157 -24.64 -3.24 1.45
N HIS A 158 -23.54 -3.16 0.68
CA HIS A 158 -23.48 -2.24 -0.45
C HIS A 158 -23.97 -2.87 -1.77
N GLY A 159 -23.84 -4.19 -1.93
CA GLY A 159 -24.34 -4.89 -3.12
C GLY A 159 -25.86 -5.13 -3.14
N PHE A 160 -26.49 -5.27 -1.96
CA PHE A 160 -27.91 -5.66 -1.88
C PHE A 160 -28.80 -4.75 -1.01
N ILE A 161 -28.26 -4.05 0.00
CA ILE A 161 -29.09 -3.31 0.98
C ILE A 161 -29.13 -1.79 0.69
N THR A 162 -28.12 -1.21 0.03
CA THR A 162 -28.01 0.26 -0.14
C THR A 162 -28.79 0.82 -1.35
N SER A 163 -29.82 0.12 -1.82
CA SER A 163 -30.79 0.65 -2.80
C SER A 163 -31.66 1.77 -2.19
N ASP A 164 -31.77 1.84 -0.86
CA ASP A 164 -32.80 2.66 -0.16
C ASP A 164 -32.25 3.73 0.81
N GLY A 165 -30.97 4.10 0.71
CA GLY A 165 -30.39 5.24 1.45
C GLY A 165 -29.71 4.89 2.78
N MET A 166 -28.60 5.58 3.09
CA MET A 166 -27.69 5.24 4.21
C MET A 166 -28.10 5.89 5.55
N PRO A 167 -28.03 5.17 6.69
CA PRO A 167 -28.24 5.75 8.00
C PRO A 167 -26.99 6.53 8.51
N PRO A 168 -27.17 7.66 9.23
CA PRO A 168 -26.09 8.60 9.53
C PRO A 168 -25.33 8.23 10.80
N HIS A 169 -24.01 7.99 10.74
CA HIS A 169 -23.25 7.65 11.95
C HIS A 169 -21.86 8.31 12.04
N GLY A 170 -21.61 8.97 13.17
CA GLY A 170 -20.36 9.65 13.54
C GLY A 170 -19.87 9.25 14.94
N SER A 171 -19.49 7.98 15.15
CA SER A 171 -18.82 7.56 16.39
C SER A 171 -17.47 6.89 16.13
N VAL A 172 -16.45 7.38 16.84
CA VAL A 172 -15.04 6.95 16.73
C VAL A 172 -14.87 5.44 17.05
N VAL A 173 -15.67 4.90 17.96
CA VAL A 173 -15.69 3.48 18.33
C VAL A 173 -16.08 2.59 17.14
N ARG A 174 -17.00 3.05 16.27
CA ARG A 174 -17.37 2.32 15.06
C ARG A 174 -16.26 2.36 14.01
N ALA A 175 -15.51 3.47 13.86
CA ALA A 175 -14.38 3.53 12.93
C ALA A 175 -13.20 2.60 13.33
N LEU A 176 -13.10 2.30 14.63
CA LEU A 176 -12.10 1.37 15.19
C LEU A 176 -12.43 -0.10 14.94
N LEU A 177 -13.72 -0.47 14.92
CA LEU A 177 -14.18 -1.85 14.90
C LEU A 177 -14.93 -2.26 13.63
N LEU A 178 -15.54 -1.31 12.93
CA LEU A 178 -16.32 -1.55 11.72
C LEU A 178 -15.55 -1.08 10.47
N PRO A 179 -15.70 -1.77 9.33
CA PRO A 179 -15.23 -1.30 8.04
C PRO A 179 -15.83 0.08 7.77
N SER A 180 -15.04 1.08 7.41
CA SER A 180 -15.57 2.45 7.25
C SER A 180 -16.38 2.54 5.96
N PRO A 181 -17.66 2.96 5.98
CA PRO A 181 -18.42 3.23 4.78
C PRO A 181 -18.26 4.71 4.44
N ARG A 182 -17.13 5.10 3.82
CA ARG A 182 -16.97 6.47 3.32
C ARG A 182 -16.26 6.47 1.97
N TRP A 183 -16.98 7.00 1.00
CA TRP A 183 -16.53 7.41 -0.33
C TRP A 183 -15.38 8.41 -0.23
#